data_AF-A0A9W9B1N9-F1
#
_entry.id   AF-A0A9W9B1N9-F1
#
_cell.length_a   1.000
_cell.length_b   1.000
_cell.length_c   1.000
_cell.angle_alpha   90.00
_cell.angle_beta   90.00
_cell.angle_gamma   90.00
#
_symmetry.space_group_name_H-M   'P 1'
#
loop_
_entity.id
_entity.type
_entity.pdbx_description
1 polymer ?
#
loop_
_entity_poly.entity_id
_entity_poly.type
_entity_poly.pdbx_seq_one_letter_code
_entity_poly.pdbx_strand_id
1 'polypeptide(L)'
;MEAFEFDSFTEVSDVTLASNFLHAYLNKTSEGLFKPSLELCTTSLTVDLSLHDTLKAIHRKRDLDALERLRVHLERNSWRYHPSFEKMNQVIRAMESTGKIQDVAVNEFNRPVWSPLKHTSDTRVAENIQKLRIPLGKSEKVPLVILHKLGSFQHDSLLRKRLNRIFSPLNHTFLVNTSGTGKTRLLFEGLCLHWGFYLTCAIDTSLLGAGDFAHVVTNVNDDYNWKPLVPPISDPTHSSVVHNNIHVVYRTCSEALLARLLIFNVYLKACSKAGFSHDQRRRWLESQIFPLNLISAFDPFWKIKNSISTLQLSDSILDQAISHTLEDIQSIWDMPAGEYFYVVLDEANVASTKHRWAFSDDYGRYPILKEMLRALRRRLGHLPVRFVVSGTIIQPEHFQSAVGEWADFRWCSDTGSFDNPTEHRRYVSQFLPPELVSSVTGQALLDRSWQWLRGRHRYTASFIAVLLSSGFESPHLLLGNYIENISNYFPPDNSEYTSGESVLFDKWYDSLGDSGLSEGNCRRKPSISNLSSFTLF
;
A
#
# COMPACT_ATOMS: atom_id res chain seq x y z
N MET A 1 -1.24 51.72 4.71
CA MET A 1 -2.24 50.80 5.28
C MET A 1 -3.14 51.61 6.19
N GLU A 2 -4.41 51.76 5.83
CA GLU A 2 -5.42 52.21 6.79
C GLU A 2 -5.44 51.22 7.96
N ALA A 3 -5.50 51.73 9.19
CA ALA A 3 -5.52 50.88 10.38
C ALA A 3 -6.83 50.07 10.39
N PHE A 4 -6.73 48.74 10.42
CA PHE A 4 -7.91 47.89 10.58
C PHE A 4 -8.48 48.05 12.00
N GLU A 5 -9.72 48.53 12.11
CA GLU A 5 -10.37 48.84 13.38
C GLU A 5 -10.90 47.57 14.07
N PHE A 6 -10.12 47.02 15.01
CA PHE A 6 -10.57 45.92 15.88
C PHE A 6 -11.83 46.29 16.68
N ASP A 7 -12.00 47.56 17.06
CA ASP A 7 -13.09 48.03 17.91
C ASP A 7 -14.47 47.94 17.25
N SER A 8 -14.53 47.71 15.93
CA SER A 8 -15.77 47.39 15.21
C SER A 8 -16.35 46.01 15.58
N PHE A 9 -15.62 45.18 16.33
CA PHE A 9 -16.02 43.83 16.72
C PHE A 9 -15.83 43.65 18.23
N THR A 10 -16.94 43.62 18.98
CA THR A 10 -16.92 43.65 20.46
C THR A 10 -16.43 42.35 21.08
N GLU A 11 -16.72 41.18 20.49
CA GLU A 11 -16.13 39.90 20.89
C GLU A 11 -16.30 38.82 19.79
N VAL A 12 -15.23 38.11 19.43
CA VAL A 12 -15.24 37.01 18.43
C VAL A 12 -15.41 35.63 19.08
N SER A 13 -16.15 35.56 20.19
CA SER A 13 -16.39 34.31 20.93
C SER A 13 -17.26 33.33 20.14
N ASP A 14 -18.28 33.83 19.46
CA ASP A 14 -19.15 33.10 18.56
C ASP A 14 -18.53 32.90 17.16
N VAL A 15 -18.81 31.77 16.51
CA VAL A 15 -18.26 31.44 15.19
C VAL A 15 -18.75 32.42 14.11
N THR A 16 -19.99 32.88 14.16
CA THR A 16 -20.51 33.84 13.16
C THR A 16 -19.82 35.19 13.29
N LEU A 17 -19.67 35.70 14.52
CA LEU A 17 -18.94 36.95 14.76
C LEU A 17 -17.45 36.83 14.38
N ALA A 18 -16.81 35.71 14.73
CA ALA A 18 -15.43 35.44 14.35
C ALA A 18 -15.24 35.36 12.83
N SER A 19 -16.19 34.75 12.12
CA SER A 19 -16.17 34.64 10.66
C SER A 19 -16.34 36.01 9.99
N ASN A 20 -17.24 36.85 10.52
CA ASN A 20 -17.42 38.22 10.04
C ASN A 20 -16.16 39.08 10.24
N PHE A 21 -15.55 38.98 11.41
CA PHE A 21 -14.28 39.66 11.72
C PHE A 21 -13.17 39.24 10.75
N LEU A 22 -12.97 37.93 10.60
CA LEU A 22 -11.93 37.37 9.73
C LEU A 22 -12.16 37.75 8.26
N HIS A 23 -13.40 37.62 7.79
CA HIS A 23 -13.77 38.00 6.42
C HIS A 23 -13.58 39.51 6.16
N ALA A 24 -13.95 40.37 7.11
CA ALA A 24 -13.75 41.81 7.01
C ALA A 24 -12.26 42.18 6.98
N TYR A 25 -11.44 41.54 7.81
CA TYR A 25 -9.99 41.72 7.80
C TYR A 25 -9.41 41.32 6.45
N LEU A 26 -9.64 40.09 6.01
CA LEU A 26 -9.05 39.53 4.79
C LEU A 26 -9.43 40.31 3.53
N ASN A 27 -10.62 40.89 3.47
CA ASN A 27 -11.04 41.72 2.33
C ASN A 27 -10.55 43.16 2.38
N LYS A 28 -10.26 43.72 3.57
CA LYS A 28 -9.76 45.10 3.72
C LYS A 28 -8.24 45.20 3.55
N THR A 29 -7.48 44.21 4.01
CA THR A 29 -6.01 44.26 4.00
C THR A 29 -5.38 43.76 2.72
N SER A 30 -6.12 43.10 1.83
CA SER A 30 -5.55 42.49 0.65
C SER A 30 -5.40 43.48 -0.53
N GLU A 31 -4.20 44.01 -0.73
CA GLU A 31 -3.69 44.27 -2.09
C GLU A 31 -3.40 42.95 -2.84
N GLY A 32 -3.45 41.79 -2.14
CA GLY A 32 -3.27 40.45 -2.70
C GLY A 32 -4.55 39.78 -3.27
N LEU A 33 -4.35 38.59 -3.86
CA LEU A 33 -5.38 37.81 -4.57
C LEU A 33 -6.32 37.00 -3.65
N PHE A 34 -5.95 36.76 -2.39
CA PHE A 34 -6.75 35.91 -1.51
C PHE A 34 -7.89 36.69 -0.83
N LYS A 35 -9.09 36.57 -1.41
CA LYS A 35 -10.35 37.14 -0.91
C LYS A 35 -11.35 36.01 -0.64
N PRO A 36 -11.30 35.35 0.53
CA PRO A 36 -12.18 34.23 0.81
C PRO A 36 -13.63 34.70 0.99
N SER A 37 -14.58 33.84 0.68
CA SER A 37 -15.99 34.09 1.01
C SER A 37 -16.21 34.01 2.52
N LEU A 38 -17.29 34.64 2.99
CA LEU A 38 -17.74 34.51 4.38
C LEU A 38 -18.06 33.04 4.73
N GLU A 39 -18.58 32.27 3.77
CA GLU A 39 -18.84 30.84 3.93
C GLU A 39 -17.54 30.04 4.16
N LEU A 40 -16.46 30.37 3.45
CA LEU A 40 -15.15 29.74 3.69
C LEU A 40 -14.62 30.06 5.08
N CYS A 41 -14.74 31.32 5.53
CA CYS A 41 -14.35 31.72 6.88
C CYS A 41 -15.17 30.98 7.95
N THR A 42 -16.49 30.85 7.72
CA THR A 42 -17.39 30.12 8.62
C THR A 42 -17.04 28.64 8.67
N THR A 43 -16.83 28.02 7.51
CA THR A 43 -16.48 26.61 7.41
C THR A 43 -15.13 26.33 8.05
N SER A 44 -14.13 27.16 7.80
CA SER A 44 -12.79 26.98 8.38
C SER A 44 -12.79 27.06 9.90
N LEU A 45 -13.49 28.03 10.49
CA LEU A 45 -13.60 28.17 11.95
C LEU A 45 -14.51 27.09 12.60
N THR A 46 -15.46 26.54 11.84
CA THR A 46 -16.32 25.44 12.30
C THR A 46 -15.60 24.10 12.26
N VAL A 47 -14.84 23.86 11.18
CA VAL A 47 -14.13 22.60 10.94
C VAL A 47 -12.88 22.49 11.80
N ASP A 48 -12.17 23.60 12.01
CA ASP A 48 -10.96 23.67 12.81
C ASP A 48 -11.16 24.54 14.06
N LEU A 49 -11.54 23.90 15.16
CA LEU A 49 -11.73 24.59 16.45
C LEU A 49 -10.45 25.25 16.95
N SER A 50 -9.28 24.69 16.62
CA SER A 50 -7.99 25.28 17.01
C SER A 50 -7.72 26.58 16.28
N LEU A 51 -8.19 26.69 15.03
CA LEU A 51 -8.17 27.93 14.26
C LEU A 51 -9.08 28.99 14.90
N HIS A 52 -10.28 28.60 15.36
CA HIS A 52 -11.19 29.51 16.06
C HIS A 52 -10.60 30.02 17.36
N ASP A 53 -10.00 29.15 18.17
CA ASP A 53 -9.36 29.55 19.42
C ASP A 53 -8.12 30.42 19.20
N THR A 54 -7.36 30.13 18.13
CA THR A 54 -6.24 30.99 17.69
C THR A 54 -6.75 32.38 17.31
N LEU A 55 -7.82 32.49 16.52
CA LEU A 55 -8.42 33.76 16.14
C LEU A 55 -8.94 34.55 17.35
N LYS A 56 -9.57 33.89 18.32
CA LYS A 56 -9.98 34.53 19.60
C LYS A 56 -8.79 35.11 20.34
N ALA A 57 -7.69 34.36 20.44
CA ALA A 57 -6.48 34.81 21.12
C ALA A 57 -5.84 36.02 20.40
N ILE A 58 -5.80 35.99 19.07
CA ILE A 58 -5.31 37.08 18.22
C ILE A 58 -6.14 38.35 18.44
N HIS A 59 -7.47 38.23 18.35
CA HIS A 59 -8.39 39.35 18.54
C HIS A 59 -8.25 39.99 19.92
N ARG A 60 -8.21 39.19 20.99
CA ARG A 60 -8.05 39.68 22.37
C ARG A 60 -6.73 40.44 22.56
N LYS A 61 -5.66 39.99 21.91
CA LYS A 61 -4.32 40.60 22.00
C LYS A 61 -4.10 41.74 21.01
N ARG A 62 -5.02 41.95 20.06
CA ARG A 62 -4.86 42.87 18.91
C ARG A 62 -3.55 42.62 18.15
N ASP A 63 -3.19 41.35 17.98
CA ASP A 63 -1.92 40.92 17.39
C ASP A 63 -2.01 40.83 15.86
N LEU A 64 -1.69 41.93 15.17
CA LEU A 64 -1.74 42.01 13.71
C LEU A 64 -0.80 41.02 13.01
N ASP A 65 0.38 40.77 13.57
CA ASP A 65 1.35 39.84 12.98
C ASP A 65 0.85 38.40 13.04
N ALA A 66 0.20 38.02 14.15
CA ALA A 66 -0.44 36.72 14.26
C ALA A 66 -1.64 36.58 13.32
N LEU A 67 -2.39 37.67 13.10
CA LEU A 67 -3.50 37.67 12.14
C LEU A 67 -3.01 37.51 10.70
N GLU A 68 -1.85 38.10 10.37
CA GLU A 68 -1.22 37.92 9.06
C GLU A 68 -0.69 36.49 8.87
N ARG A 69 -0.10 35.89 9.92
CA ARG A 69 0.25 34.45 9.90
C ARG A 69 -0.99 33.56 9.70
N LEU A 70 -2.10 33.91 10.34
CA LEU A 70 -3.39 33.22 10.16
C LEU A 70 -3.92 33.36 8.73
N ARG A 71 -3.79 34.53 8.12
CA ARG A 71 -4.13 34.76 6.70
C ARG A 71 -3.34 33.83 5.80
N VAL A 72 -2.01 33.78 5.94
CA VAL A 72 -1.15 32.90 5.13
C VAL A 72 -1.53 31.43 5.33
N HIS A 73 -1.82 31.03 6.57
CA HIS A 73 -2.31 29.69 6.87
C HIS A 73 -3.63 29.37 6.18
N LEU A 74 -4.60 30.28 6.22
CA LEU A 74 -5.91 30.14 5.58
C LEU A 74 -5.82 30.13 4.05
N GLU A 75 -4.99 30.99 3.47
CA GLU A 75 -4.73 31.04 2.03
C GLU A 75 -4.21 29.68 1.55
N ARG A 76 -3.17 29.17 2.23
CA ARG A 76 -2.58 27.85 1.98
C ARG A 76 -3.57 26.70 2.18
N ASN A 77 -4.42 26.75 3.21
CA ASN A 77 -5.32 25.64 3.55
C ASN A 77 -6.76 25.82 3.03
N SER A 78 -7.02 26.87 2.25
CA SER A 78 -8.36 27.23 1.75
C SER A 78 -9.07 26.08 1.06
N TRP A 79 -8.34 25.27 0.30
CA TRP A 79 -8.86 24.08 -0.37
C TRP A 79 -9.49 23.06 0.61
N ARG A 80 -8.96 22.92 1.84
CA ARG A 80 -9.52 22.01 2.85
C ARG A 80 -10.87 22.47 3.35
N TYR A 81 -11.13 23.77 3.36
CA TYR A 81 -12.35 24.35 3.90
C TYR A 81 -13.43 24.58 2.83
N HIS A 82 -13.13 24.27 1.58
CA HIS A 82 -14.10 24.40 0.51
C HIS A 82 -15.24 23.38 0.71
N PRO A 83 -16.53 23.78 0.66
CA PRO A 83 -17.67 22.92 0.99
C PRO A 83 -17.71 21.57 0.26
N SER A 84 -17.25 21.55 -1.01
CA SER A 84 -17.08 20.32 -1.79
C SER A 84 -16.25 19.24 -1.10
N PHE A 85 -15.24 19.59 -0.30
CA PHE A 85 -14.39 18.63 0.39
C PHE A 85 -14.96 18.11 1.72
N GLU A 86 -16.17 18.52 2.10
CA GLU A 86 -16.75 18.16 3.39
C GLU A 86 -16.85 16.63 3.60
N LYS A 87 -17.21 15.86 2.56
CA LYS A 87 -17.21 14.38 2.63
C LYS A 87 -15.83 13.80 2.95
N MET A 88 -14.77 14.36 2.36
CA MET A 88 -13.40 13.96 2.66
C MET A 88 -13.03 14.34 4.10
N ASN A 89 -13.35 15.57 4.52
CA ASN A 89 -13.05 16.04 5.86
C ASN A 89 -13.79 15.24 6.94
N GLN A 90 -15.01 14.80 6.67
CA GLN A 90 -15.76 13.89 7.55
C GLN A 90 -15.02 12.56 7.77
N VAL A 91 -14.39 12.01 6.73
CA VAL A 91 -13.58 10.79 6.86
C VAL A 91 -12.35 11.06 7.74
N ILE A 92 -11.65 12.17 7.51
CA ILE A 92 -10.48 12.57 8.31
C ILE A 92 -10.88 12.75 9.78
N ARG A 93 -11.92 13.53 10.06
CA ARG A 93 -12.44 13.73 11.41
C ARG A 93 -12.90 12.43 12.06
N ALA A 94 -13.53 11.52 11.30
CA ALA A 94 -13.91 10.21 11.83
C ALA A 94 -12.67 9.40 12.26
N MET A 95 -11.59 9.41 11.48
CA MET A 95 -10.34 8.75 11.88
C MET A 95 -9.71 9.40 13.11
N GLU A 96 -9.70 10.73 13.20
CA GLU A 96 -9.15 11.46 14.35
C GLU A 96 -9.98 11.24 15.62
N SER A 97 -11.31 11.34 15.53
CA SER A 97 -12.24 11.21 16.67
C SER A 97 -12.38 9.79 17.21
N THR A 98 -12.19 8.76 16.38
CA THR A 98 -12.21 7.36 16.86
C THR A 98 -11.00 7.02 17.72
N GLY A 99 -9.95 7.86 17.74
CA GLY A 99 -8.70 7.58 18.44
C GLY A 99 -7.85 6.48 17.80
N LYS A 100 -8.38 5.72 16.81
CA LYS A 100 -7.70 4.58 16.21
C LYS A 100 -6.39 4.93 15.54
N ILE A 101 -6.31 6.09 14.87
CA ILE A 101 -5.05 6.51 14.26
C ILE A 101 -3.99 6.82 15.32
N GLN A 102 -4.40 7.36 16.47
CA GLN A 102 -3.51 7.57 17.62
C GLN A 102 -3.07 6.23 18.22
N ASP A 103 -3.98 5.26 18.32
CA ASP A 103 -3.66 3.90 18.78
C ASP A 103 -2.66 3.21 17.84
N VAL A 104 -2.86 3.29 16.53
CA VAL A 104 -1.94 2.71 15.53
C VAL A 104 -0.61 3.48 15.49
N ALA A 105 -0.60 4.78 15.76
CA ALA A 105 0.62 5.58 15.78
C ALA A 105 1.47 5.37 17.03
N VAL A 106 0.84 5.27 18.21
CA VAL A 106 1.56 5.36 19.48
C VAL A 106 1.46 4.07 20.29
N ASN A 107 0.28 3.45 20.34
CA ASN A 107 0.04 2.30 21.20
C ASN A 107 0.45 0.97 20.55
N GLU A 108 0.76 -0.03 21.37
CA GLU A 108 0.97 -1.39 20.86
C GLU A 108 -0.37 -1.87 20.28
N PHE A 109 -0.46 -1.89 18.96
CA PHE A 109 -1.67 -2.27 18.26
C PHE A 109 -1.86 -3.78 18.43
N ASN A 110 -2.72 -4.17 19.37
CA ASN A 110 -3.12 -5.55 19.60
C ASN A 110 -3.96 -6.04 18.43
N ARG A 111 -3.27 -6.59 17.43
CA ARG A 111 -3.92 -7.23 16.28
C ARG A 111 -4.73 -8.42 16.78
N PRO A 112 -5.93 -8.63 16.24
CA PRO A 112 -6.55 -9.94 16.32
C PRO A 112 -5.55 -10.97 15.76
N VAL A 113 -5.30 -12.01 16.55
CA VAL A 113 -4.39 -13.09 16.19
C VAL A 113 -5.21 -14.18 15.50
N TRP A 114 -4.71 -14.66 14.37
CA TRP A 114 -5.30 -15.79 13.67
C TRP A 114 -5.24 -17.05 14.55
N SER A 115 -6.32 -17.83 14.52
CA SER A 115 -6.36 -19.16 15.14
C SER A 115 -7.05 -20.13 14.18
N PRO A 116 -6.67 -21.43 14.22
CA PRO A 116 -7.30 -22.42 13.36
C PRO A 116 -8.77 -22.60 13.74
N LEU A 117 -9.64 -22.71 12.73
CA LEU A 117 -11.08 -22.94 12.94
C LEU A 117 -11.35 -24.33 13.55
N LYS A 118 -10.53 -25.31 13.18
CA LYS A 118 -10.59 -26.64 13.78
C LYS A 118 -9.85 -26.60 15.12
N HIS A 119 -10.57 -26.85 16.20
CA HIS A 119 -9.94 -27.03 17.51
C HIS A 119 -9.09 -28.30 17.48
N THR A 120 -7.80 -28.15 17.78
CA THR A 120 -6.94 -29.29 18.09
C THR A 120 -7.21 -29.71 19.55
N SER A 121 -7.25 -31.02 19.79
CA SER A 121 -7.30 -31.56 21.16
C SER A 121 -5.96 -31.42 21.89
N ASP A 122 -4.87 -31.19 21.15
CA ASP A 122 -3.54 -30.97 21.72
C ASP A 122 -3.34 -29.51 22.12
N THR A 123 -3.46 -29.27 23.42
CA THR A 123 -3.23 -27.95 24.05
C THR A 123 -1.85 -27.36 23.75
N ARG A 124 -0.81 -28.19 23.61
CA ARG A 124 0.56 -27.71 23.32
C ARG A 124 0.67 -27.17 21.90
N VAL A 125 0.01 -27.83 20.95
CA VAL A 125 -0.08 -27.34 19.58
C VAL A 125 -0.86 -26.03 19.53
N ALA A 126 -2.01 -25.95 20.19
CA ALA A 126 -2.80 -24.73 20.25
C ALA A 126 -2.00 -23.55 20.83
N GLU A 127 -1.30 -23.78 21.94
CA GLU A 127 -0.40 -22.80 22.54
C GLU A 127 0.74 -22.39 21.60
N ASN A 128 1.36 -23.35 20.90
CA ASN A 128 2.41 -23.07 19.92
C ASN A 128 1.90 -22.14 18.81
N ILE A 129 0.75 -22.46 18.21
CA ILE A 129 0.14 -21.63 17.16
C ILE A 129 -0.17 -20.23 17.68
N GLN A 130 -0.72 -20.11 18.89
CA GLN A 130 -1.01 -18.81 19.51
C GLN A 130 0.27 -17.98 19.74
N LYS A 131 1.37 -18.63 20.15
CA LYS A 131 2.68 -18.00 20.35
C LYS A 131 3.28 -17.43 19.06
N LEU A 132 2.91 -17.95 17.88
CA LEU A 132 3.36 -17.39 16.60
C LEU A 132 2.80 -15.98 16.34
N ARG A 133 1.69 -15.61 16.98
CA ARG A 133 1.03 -14.29 16.84
C ARG A 133 0.80 -13.90 15.36
N ILE A 134 0.41 -14.86 14.53
CA ILE A 134 0.11 -14.60 13.11
C ILE A 134 -1.10 -13.65 13.04
N PRO A 135 -1.02 -12.52 12.34
CA PRO A 135 -2.15 -11.59 12.25
C PRO A 135 -3.36 -12.24 11.58
N LEU A 136 -4.55 -11.94 12.11
CA LEU A 136 -5.81 -12.27 11.46
C LEU A 136 -5.99 -11.40 10.21
N GLY A 137 -6.17 -12.04 9.07
CA GLY A 137 -6.52 -11.38 7.81
C GLY A 137 -8.01 -11.12 7.69
N LYS A 138 -8.44 -10.68 6.49
CA LYS A 138 -9.87 -10.57 6.17
C LYS A 138 -10.56 -11.94 6.09
N SER A 139 -9.80 -13.00 5.82
CA SER A 139 -10.25 -14.39 5.90
C SER A 139 -9.73 -15.03 7.16
N GLU A 140 -10.63 -15.55 7.99
CA GLU A 140 -10.28 -16.33 9.19
C GLU A 140 -9.75 -17.72 8.83
N LYS A 141 -9.94 -18.17 7.59
CA LYS A 141 -9.59 -19.52 7.14
C LYS A 141 -8.10 -19.71 6.83
N VAL A 142 -7.40 -18.63 6.47
CA VAL A 142 -6.03 -18.73 5.94
C VAL A 142 -5.09 -17.90 6.81
N PRO A 143 -4.09 -18.52 7.46
CA PRO A 143 -3.10 -17.78 8.23
C PRO A 143 -2.23 -16.92 7.30
N LEU A 144 -2.06 -15.65 7.65
CA LEU A 144 -1.20 -14.73 6.91
C LEU A 144 0.29 -14.94 7.27
N VAL A 145 0.84 -16.09 6.87
CA VAL A 145 2.26 -16.46 7.11
C VAL A 145 3.21 -15.38 6.57
N ILE A 146 2.83 -14.68 5.49
CA ILE A 146 3.58 -13.55 4.94
C ILE A 146 3.77 -12.38 5.92
N LEU A 147 3.01 -12.30 7.01
CA LEU A 147 3.12 -11.26 8.03
C LEU A 147 3.73 -11.76 9.34
N HIS A 148 4.02 -13.05 9.47
CA HIS A 148 4.67 -13.60 10.66
C HIS A 148 6.02 -12.92 10.90
N LYS A 149 6.23 -12.38 12.11
CA LYS A 149 7.43 -11.61 12.50
C LYS A 149 7.80 -10.50 11.51
N LEU A 150 6.82 -9.74 11.02
CA LEU A 150 7.06 -8.61 10.13
C LEU A 150 8.01 -7.58 10.76
N GLY A 151 9.04 -7.17 10.00
CA GLY A 151 10.11 -6.27 10.45
C GLY A 151 11.35 -6.99 10.98
N SER A 152 11.32 -8.32 11.09
CA SER A 152 12.43 -9.08 11.68
C SER A 152 13.67 -9.16 10.78
N PHE A 153 13.57 -8.85 9.48
CA PHE A 153 14.70 -8.96 8.54
C PHE A 153 15.83 -7.98 8.86
N GLN A 154 15.56 -6.96 9.67
CA GLN A 154 16.57 -6.01 10.13
C GLN A 154 17.67 -6.65 11.00
N HIS A 155 17.39 -7.80 11.61
CA HIS A 155 18.31 -8.52 12.49
C HIS A 155 19.09 -9.64 11.78
N ASP A 156 18.74 -9.96 10.54
CA ASP A 156 19.45 -10.94 9.71
C ASP A 156 20.33 -10.20 8.69
N SER A 157 21.65 -10.37 8.78
CA SER A 157 22.61 -9.61 7.98
C SER A 157 22.48 -9.88 6.47
N LEU A 158 22.14 -11.11 6.08
CA LEU A 158 21.97 -11.50 4.68
C LEU A 158 20.69 -10.87 4.11
N LEU A 159 19.58 -10.98 4.85
CA LEU A 159 18.31 -10.38 4.45
C LEU A 159 18.40 -8.86 4.44
N ARG A 160 19.06 -8.25 5.42
CA ARG A 160 19.31 -6.80 5.44
C ARG A 160 20.12 -6.34 4.23
N LYS A 161 21.16 -7.07 3.85
CA LYS A 161 21.95 -6.78 2.62
C LYS A 161 21.10 -6.87 1.35
N ARG A 162 20.13 -7.79 1.31
CA ARG A 162 19.16 -7.88 0.20
C ARG A 162 18.21 -6.68 0.20
N LEU A 163 17.67 -6.30 1.35
CA LEU A 163 16.79 -5.13 1.47
C LEU A 163 17.50 -3.84 1.04
N ASN A 164 18.75 -3.60 1.48
CA ASN A 164 19.53 -2.44 1.04
C ASN A 164 19.79 -2.46 -0.49
N ARG A 165 19.86 -3.65 -1.09
CA ARG A 165 19.96 -3.83 -2.55
C ARG A 165 18.62 -3.71 -3.26
N ILE A 166 17.48 -3.62 -2.59
CA ILE A 166 16.18 -3.33 -3.21
C ILE A 166 15.83 -1.86 -2.96
N PHE A 167 15.91 -1.42 -1.71
CA PHE A 167 15.70 -0.07 -1.24
C PHE A 167 17.00 0.73 -1.33
N SER A 168 17.47 0.94 -2.57
CA SER A 168 18.69 1.72 -2.79
C SER A 168 18.43 3.22 -2.61
N PRO A 169 19.30 3.96 -1.89
CA PRO A 169 19.25 5.41 -1.84
C PRO A 169 19.71 6.07 -3.15
N LEU A 170 20.46 5.33 -3.99
CA LEU A 170 21.05 5.90 -5.21
C LEU A 170 20.08 5.84 -6.39
N ASN A 171 19.31 4.77 -6.51
CA ASN A 171 18.52 4.47 -7.70
C ASN A 171 17.10 4.04 -7.36
N HIS A 172 16.17 4.35 -8.24
CA HIS A 172 14.88 3.66 -8.29
C HIS A 172 15.08 2.19 -8.69
N THR A 173 14.16 1.31 -8.33
CA THR A 173 14.34 -0.14 -8.53
C THR A 173 13.11 -0.79 -9.16
N PHE A 174 13.30 -1.45 -10.30
CA PHE A 174 12.37 -2.45 -10.80
C PHE A 174 12.73 -3.81 -10.18
N LEU A 175 11.91 -4.31 -9.27
CA LEU A 175 12.06 -5.62 -8.65
C LEU A 175 11.26 -6.66 -9.46
N VAL A 176 11.92 -7.34 -10.38
CA VAL A 176 11.27 -8.27 -11.30
C VAL A 176 11.79 -9.69 -11.06
N ASN A 177 10.86 -10.59 -10.74
CA ASN A 177 11.13 -12.01 -10.62
C ASN A 177 9.82 -12.81 -10.73
N THR A 178 9.91 -14.10 -10.98
CA THR A 178 8.78 -15.03 -11.09
C THR A 178 7.85 -14.98 -9.87
N SER A 179 6.59 -15.40 -10.06
CA SER A 179 5.58 -15.41 -9.00
C SER A 179 6.00 -16.33 -7.85
N GLY A 180 5.70 -15.92 -6.61
CA GLY A 180 5.99 -16.71 -5.40
C GLY A 180 7.44 -16.70 -4.90
N THR A 181 8.30 -15.82 -5.45
CA THR A 181 9.70 -15.63 -5.02
C THR A 181 9.88 -14.76 -3.77
N GLY A 182 8.79 -14.29 -3.15
CA GLY A 182 8.85 -13.50 -1.90
C GLY A 182 9.02 -11.99 -2.07
N LYS A 183 8.82 -11.45 -3.28
CA LYS A 183 8.86 -9.99 -3.57
C LYS A 183 8.04 -9.19 -2.55
N THR A 184 6.75 -9.47 -2.41
CA THR A 184 5.85 -8.76 -1.48
C THR A 184 6.36 -8.77 -0.04
N ARG A 185 6.89 -9.90 0.46
CA ARG A 185 7.50 -9.93 1.81
C ARG A 185 8.69 -8.99 1.91
N LEU A 186 9.57 -8.95 0.90
CA LEU A 186 10.73 -8.04 0.89
C LEU A 186 10.31 -6.57 0.82
N LEU A 187 9.23 -6.25 0.10
CA LEU A 187 8.68 -4.91 0.08
C LEU A 187 8.15 -4.50 1.45
N PHE A 188 7.41 -5.39 2.12
CA PHE A 188 6.93 -5.16 3.48
C PHE A 188 8.07 -4.96 4.47
N GLU A 189 9.08 -5.83 4.42
CA GLU A 189 10.25 -5.72 5.31
C GLU A 189 11.04 -4.43 5.06
N GLY A 190 11.20 -4.01 3.80
CA GLY A 190 11.84 -2.73 3.48
C GLY A 190 11.04 -1.53 3.95
N LEU A 191 9.72 -1.56 3.89
CA LEU A 191 8.85 -0.51 4.45
C LEU A 191 8.72 -0.56 5.99
N CYS A 192 9.14 -1.64 6.64
CA CYS A 192 9.39 -1.61 8.07
C CYS A 192 10.66 -0.82 8.40
N LEU A 193 11.66 -0.83 7.50
CA LEU A 193 12.93 -0.14 7.68
C LEU A 193 12.87 1.33 7.28
N HIS A 194 12.02 1.69 6.32
CA HIS A 194 11.95 3.02 5.72
C HIS A 194 10.53 3.56 5.73
N TRP A 195 10.39 4.87 5.92
CA TRP A 195 9.11 5.53 5.69
C TRP A 195 8.73 5.43 4.21
N GLY A 196 7.46 5.16 3.94
CA GLY A 196 7.01 5.04 2.57
C GLY A 196 5.55 4.65 2.39
N PHE A 197 5.12 4.64 1.13
CA PHE A 197 3.81 4.14 0.72
C PHE A 197 3.92 2.75 0.13
N TYR A 198 3.02 1.87 0.58
CA TYR A 198 2.72 0.61 -0.09
C TYR A 198 1.48 0.79 -0.94
N LEU A 199 1.69 0.78 -2.26
CA LEU A 199 0.65 0.87 -3.28
C LEU A 199 0.62 -0.47 -4.01
N THR A 200 -0.58 -1.02 -4.24
CA THR A 200 -0.73 -2.23 -5.04
C THR A 200 -1.53 -1.94 -6.30
N CYS A 201 -1.05 -2.46 -7.45
CA CYS A 201 -1.75 -2.35 -8.73
C CYS A 201 -2.87 -3.39 -8.88
N ALA A 202 -2.93 -4.37 -7.98
CA ALA A 202 -4.00 -5.37 -7.91
C ALA A 202 -4.20 -5.87 -6.48
N ILE A 203 -5.45 -6.08 -6.09
CA ILE A 203 -5.77 -6.76 -4.84
C ILE A 203 -6.05 -8.22 -5.18
N ASP A 204 -5.25 -9.13 -4.63
CA ASP A 204 -5.43 -10.57 -4.79
C ASP A 204 -6.46 -11.14 -3.79
N THR A 205 -6.58 -12.47 -3.75
CA THR A 205 -7.49 -13.18 -2.84
C THR A 205 -7.13 -13.02 -1.36
N SER A 206 -5.90 -12.61 -1.03
CA SER A 206 -5.50 -12.32 0.35
C SER A 206 -6.02 -10.96 0.83
N LEU A 207 -6.49 -10.12 -0.11
CA LEU A 207 -7.10 -8.82 0.16
C LEU A 207 -6.17 -7.89 0.96
N LEU A 208 -4.87 -8.00 0.71
CA LEU A 208 -3.82 -7.20 1.35
C LEU A 208 -3.60 -5.90 0.57
N GLY A 209 -3.69 -4.77 1.27
CA GLY A 209 -3.52 -3.44 0.68
C GLY A 209 -4.83 -2.68 0.48
N ALA A 210 -4.74 -1.35 0.41
CA ALA A 210 -5.85 -0.50 0.02
C ALA A 210 -6.11 -0.56 -1.50
N GLY A 211 -7.37 -0.37 -1.90
CA GLY A 211 -7.79 -0.52 -3.30
C GLY A 211 -7.59 0.71 -4.19
N ASP A 212 -7.20 1.85 -3.63
CA ASP A 212 -7.11 3.14 -4.32
C ASP A 212 -6.30 3.09 -5.63
N PHE A 213 -5.11 2.46 -5.65
CA PHE A 213 -4.27 2.32 -6.84
C PHE A 213 -4.66 1.16 -7.75
N ALA A 214 -5.19 0.05 -7.22
CA ALA A 214 -5.79 -0.98 -8.06
C ALA A 214 -6.95 -0.38 -8.90
N HIS A 215 -7.74 0.50 -8.29
CA HIS A 215 -8.79 1.26 -8.97
C HIS A 215 -8.26 2.24 -10.02
N VAL A 216 -7.07 2.82 -9.85
CA VAL A 216 -6.44 3.62 -10.92
C VAL A 216 -6.23 2.76 -12.17
N VAL A 217 -5.79 1.52 -12.00
CA VAL A 217 -5.54 0.61 -13.14
C VAL A 217 -6.86 0.17 -13.78
N THR A 218 -7.90 -0.14 -13.00
CA THR A 218 -9.14 -0.75 -13.50
C THR A 218 -10.21 0.26 -13.94
N ASN A 219 -10.34 1.40 -13.26
CA ASN A 219 -11.50 2.30 -13.41
C ASN A 219 -11.25 3.48 -14.35
N VAL A 220 -10.07 3.61 -14.97
CA VAL A 220 -9.85 4.63 -16.02
C VAL A 220 -10.84 4.50 -17.18
N ASN A 221 -11.39 3.30 -17.41
CA ASN A 221 -12.43 3.07 -18.41
C ASN A 221 -13.78 3.73 -18.07
N ASP A 222 -14.00 4.11 -16.81
CA ASP A 222 -15.22 4.77 -16.37
C ASP A 222 -15.20 6.28 -16.71
N ASP A 223 -14.03 6.83 -17.07
CA ASP A 223 -13.89 8.22 -17.49
C ASP A 223 -14.33 8.40 -18.95
N TYR A 224 -15.23 9.36 -19.20
CA TYR A 224 -15.78 9.61 -20.52
C TYR A 224 -14.74 10.10 -21.55
N ASN A 225 -13.64 10.70 -21.09
CA ASN A 225 -12.53 11.15 -21.94
C ASN A 225 -11.56 10.03 -22.29
N TRP A 226 -11.63 8.89 -21.60
CA TRP A 226 -10.72 7.78 -21.81
C TRP A 226 -10.93 7.10 -23.16
N LYS A 227 -9.83 6.80 -23.86
CA LYS A 227 -9.82 6.03 -25.10
C LYS A 227 -8.85 4.85 -24.97
N PRO A 228 -9.34 3.60 -24.90
CA PRO A 228 -8.48 2.43 -24.68
C PRO A 228 -7.55 2.11 -25.87
N LEU A 229 -7.81 2.69 -27.04
CA LEU A 229 -7.00 2.55 -28.24
C LEU A 229 -6.71 3.94 -28.81
N VAL A 230 -5.43 4.32 -28.84
CA VAL A 230 -4.99 5.54 -29.51
C VAL A 230 -4.97 5.33 -31.04
N PRO A 231 -5.40 6.33 -31.83
CA PRO A 231 -5.27 6.31 -33.27
C PRO A 231 -3.81 6.12 -33.74
N PRO A 232 -3.55 5.75 -35.00
CA PRO A 232 -2.20 5.79 -35.57
C PRO A 232 -1.57 7.19 -35.45
N ILE A 233 -0.24 7.27 -35.40
CA ILE A 233 0.49 8.56 -35.27
C ILE A 233 0.17 9.54 -36.42
N SER A 234 -0.19 9.02 -37.60
CA SER A 234 -0.60 9.81 -38.76
C SER A 234 -1.98 10.48 -38.62
N ASP A 235 -2.78 10.10 -37.61
CA ASP A 235 -4.12 10.65 -37.40
C ASP A 235 -4.04 12.02 -36.68
N PRO A 236 -4.74 13.07 -37.17
CA PRO A 236 -4.68 14.41 -36.57
C PRO A 236 -5.22 14.47 -35.12
N THR A 237 -5.99 13.47 -34.68
CA THR A 237 -6.52 13.36 -33.32
C THR A 237 -5.60 12.58 -32.37
N HIS A 238 -4.52 11.98 -32.87
CA HIS A 238 -3.62 11.15 -32.08
C HIS A 238 -3.13 11.85 -30.80
N SER A 239 -2.54 13.04 -30.97
CA SER A 239 -1.94 13.79 -29.87
C SER A 239 -2.96 14.22 -28.82
N SER A 240 -4.17 14.61 -29.23
CA SER A 240 -5.22 15.01 -28.28
C SER A 240 -5.76 13.81 -27.50
N VAL A 241 -5.93 12.66 -28.15
CA VAL A 241 -6.37 11.43 -27.48
C VAL A 241 -5.31 10.94 -26.48
N VAL A 242 -4.04 10.91 -26.86
CA VAL A 242 -2.93 10.55 -25.95
C VAL A 242 -2.88 11.52 -24.77
N HIS A 243 -2.97 12.83 -25.02
CA HIS A 243 -2.96 13.85 -23.97
C HIS A 243 -4.14 13.68 -22.99
N ASN A 244 -5.34 13.41 -23.50
CA ASN A 244 -6.52 13.14 -22.67
C ASN A 244 -6.32 11.92 -21.78
N ASN A 245 -5.80 10.81 -22.33
CA ASN A 245 -5.51 9.62 -21.54
C ASN A 245 -4.45 9.88 -20.46
N ILE A 246 -3.38 10.63 -20.79
CA ILE A 246 -2.36 11.05 -19.81
C ILE A 246 -3.00 11.87 -18.69
N HIS A 247 -3.87 12.82 -19.04
CA HIS A 247 -4.59 13.65 -18.07
C HIS A 247 -5.48 12.81 -17.15
N VAL A 248 -6.23 11.84 -17.68
CA VAL A 248 -7.06 10.93 -16.86
C VAL A 248 -6.20 10.15 -15.86
N VAL A 249 -5.07 9.58 -16.28
CA VAL A 249 -4.16 8.86 -15.38
C VAL A 249 -3.55 9.80 -14.34
N TYR A 250 -3.05 10.95 -14.78
CA TYR A 250 -2.46 11.97 -13.92
C TYR A 250 -3.42 12.38 -12.80
N ARG A 251 -4.67 12.66 -13.17
CA ARG A 251 -5.72 13.05 -12.24
C ARG A 251 -6.02 11.94 -11.24
N THR A 252 -6.33 10.73 -11.70
CA THR A 252 -6.73 9.66 -10.77
C THR A 252 -5.58 9.21 -9.86
N CYS A 253 -4.32 9.27 -10.34
CA CYS A 253 -3.12 9.09 -9.51
C CYS A 253 -3.00 10.20 -8.46
N SER A 254 -3.27 11.44 -8.83
CA SER A 254 -3.20 12.59 -7.93
C SER A 254 -4.27 12.51 -6.82
N GLU A 255 -5.49 12.08 -7.16
CA GLU A 255 -6.56 11.85 -6.18
C GLU A 255 -6.18 10.76 -5.16
N ALA A 256 -5.65 9.64 -5.65
CA ALA A 256 -5.20 8.53 -4.78
C ALA A 256 -3.99 8.94 -3.94
N LEU A 257 -3.05 9.68 -4.52
CA LEU A 257 -1.89 10.22 -3.79
C LEU A 257 -2.33 11.20 -2.69
N LEU A 258 -3.23 12.14 -2.99
CA LEU A 258 -3.72 13.09 -1.98
C LEU A 258 -4.39 12.35 -0.82
N ALA A 259 -5.18 11.30 -1.09
CA ALA A 259 -5.77 10.47 -0.04
C ALA A 259 -4.70 9.85 0.89
N ARG A 260 -3.63 9.31 0.31
CA ARG A 260 -2.49 8.74 1.06
C ARG A 260 -1.77 9.79 1.88
N LEU A 261 -1.49 10.95 1.29
CA LEU A 261 -0.80 12.07 1.94
C LEU A 261 -1.60 12.62 3.13
N LEU A 262 -2.92 12.78 2.98
CA LEU A 262 -3.79 13.26 4.04
C LEU A 262 -3.79 12.32 5.25
N ILE A 263 -3.98 11.02 5.02
CA ILE A 263 -3.94 10.03 6.10
C ILE A 263 -2.56 9.97 6.74
N PHE A 264 -1.50 10.00 5.94
CA PHE A 264 -0.13 9.99 6.43
C PHE A 264 0.22 11.24 7.26
N ASN A 265 -0.27 12.41 6.86
CA ASN A 265 -0.12 13.65 7.64
C ASN A 265 -0.75 13.50 9.04
N VAL A 266 -1.99 12.99 9.12
CA VAL A 266 -2.64 12.73 10.42
C VAL A 266 -1.85 11.70 11.24
N TYR A 267 -1.37 10.64 10.60
CA TYR A 267 -0.53 9.62 11.24
C TYR A 267 0.77 10.23 11.83
N LEU A 268 1.47 11.05 11.05
CA LEU A 268 2.71 11.71 11.50
C LEU A 268 2.46 12.69 12.64
N LYS A 269 1.34 13.43 12.63
CA LYS A 269 0.96 14.29 13.76
C LYS A 269 0.71 13.50 15.04
N ALA A 270 0.17 12.29 14.93
CA ALA A 270 -0.01 11.40 16.08
C ALA A 270 1.35 10.86 16.58
N CYS A 271 2.24 10.48 15.67
CA CYS A 271 3.60 10.02 15.99
C CYS A 271 4.45 11.12 16.65
N SER A 272 4.41 12.36 16.14
CA SER A 272 5.24 13.46 16.63
C SER A 272 4.95 13.81 18.10
N LYS A 273 3.69 13.65 18.53
CA LYS A 273 3.30 13.82 19.94
C LYS A 273 3.93 12.80 20.89
N ALA A 274 4.26 11.60 20.40
CA ALA A 274 4.86 10.52 21.20
C ALA A 274 6.37 10.35 20.95
N GLY A 275 6.93 11.05 19.97
CA GLY A 275 8.28 10.83 19.47
C GLY A 275 8.33 9.76 18.37
N PHE A 276 9.23 9.97 17.41
CA PHE A 276 9.39 9.05 16.29
C PHE A 276 10.12 7.76 16.71
N SER A 277 9.62 6.61 16.26
CA SER A 277 10.23 5.30 16.51
C SER A 277 10.17 4.39 15.28
N HIS A 278 11.06 3.40 15.26
CA HIS A 278 11.09 2.42 14.16
C HIS A 278 9.78 1.62 14.06
N ASP A 279 9.15 1.28 15.18
CA ASP A 279 7.89 0.53 15.19
C ASP A 279 6.72 1.29 14.54
N GLN A 280 6.78 2.62 14.46
CA GLN A 280 5.80 3.41 13.72
C GLN A 280 5.88 3.16 12.21
N ARG A 281 7.05 2.88 11.65
CA ARG A 281 7.19 2.55 10.22
C ARG A 281 6.45 1.24 9.91
N ARG A 282 6.64 0.23 10.76
CA ARG A 282 5.89 -1.04 10.68
C ARG A 282 4.38 -0.81 10.83
N ARG A 283 3.95 -0.08 11.86
CA ARG A 283 2.51 0.18 12.08
C ARG A 283 1.88 0.97 10.93
N TRP A 284 2.61 1.92 10.36
CA TRP A 284 2.21 2.65 9.16
C TRP A 284 2.02 1.72 7.95
N LEU A 285 3.00 0.88 7.65
CA LEU A 285 2.87 -0.14 6.60
C LEU A 285 1.64 -1.01 6.84
N GLU A 286 1.45 -1.50 8.06
CA GLU A 286 0.34 -2.37 8.37
C GLU A 286 -1.02 -1.66 8.26
N SER A 287 -1.08 -0.35 8.51
CA SER A 287 -2.30 0.43 8.25
C SER A 287 -2.64 0.54 6.76
N GLN A 288 -1.65 0.42 5.88
CA GLN A 288 -1.84 0.38 4.43
C GLN A 288 -2.20 -1.02 3.93
N ILE A 289 -1.69 -2.07 4.58
CA ILE A 289 -2.05 -3.48 4.30
C ILE A 289 -3.47 -3.77 4.79
N PHE A 290 -3.87 -3.21 5.93
CA PHE A 290 -5.18 -3.36 6.55
C PHE A 290 -5.82 -1.99 6.84
N PRO A 291 -6.39 -1.33 5.81
CA PRO A 291 -6.97 0.01 5.97
C PRO A 291 -8.09 0.07 7.02
N LEU A 292 -8.79 -1.06 7.26
CA LEU A 292 -9.85 -1.16 8.27
C LEU A 292 -9.35 -1.01 9.72
N ASN A 293 -8.04 -1.09 9.96
CA ASN A 293 -7.45 -0.81 11.26
C ASN A 293 -7.52 0.68 11.62
N LEU A 294 -7.54 1.57 10.61
CA LEU A 294 -7.70 3.01 10.82
C LEU A 294 -9.16 3.37 11.10
N ILE A 295 -10.11 2.69 10.44
CA ILE A 295 -11.55 2.85 10.65
C ILE A 295 -12.29 1.57 10.26
N SER A 296 -13.13 1.04 11.16
CA SER A 296 -13.74 -0.28 10.95
C SER A 296 -14.83 -0.32 9.87
N ALA A 297 -15.35 0.84 9.46
CA ALA A 297 -16.53 0.90 8.59
C ALA A 297 -16.20 0.79 7.09
N PHE A 298 -15.02 1.23 6.66
CA PHE A 298 -14.66 1.31 5.23
C PHE A 298 -13.15 1.48 5.04
N ASP A 299 -12.65 1.28 3.82
CA ASP A 299 -11.27 1.65 3.44
C ASP A 299 -11.15 3.19 3.33
N PRO A 300 -10.41 3.86 4.23
CA PRO A 300 -10.32 5.32 4.23
C PRO A 300 -9.57 5.88 3.03
N PHE A 301 -8.58 5.17 2.48
CA PHE A 301 -7.84 5.62 1.31
C PHE A 301 -8.76 5.69 0.10
N TRP A 302 -9.51 4.61 -0.14
CA TRP A 302 -10.50 4.56 -1.20
C TRP A 302 -11.62 5.58 -0.99
N LYS A 303 -12.16 5.70 0.23
CA LYS A 303 -13.28 6.61 0.53
C LYS A 303 -12.90 8.07 0.31
N ILE A 304 -11.70 8.48 0.71
CA ILE A 304 -11.18 9.83 0.47
C ILE A 304 -10.98 10.04 -1.03
N LYS A 305 -10.28 9.14 -1.73
CA LYS A 305 -10.09 9.22 -3.19
C LYS A 305 -11.42 9.41 -3.92
N ASN A 306 -12.39 8.54 -3.64
CA ASN A 306 -13.71 8.59 -4.28
C ASN A 306 -14.49 9.86 -3.91
N SER A 307 -14.29 10.40 -2.71
CA SER A 307 -14.88 11.68 -2.35
C SER A 307 -14.31 12.80 -3.21
N ILE A 308 -12.98 12.84 -3.40
CA ILE A 308 -12.29 13.84 -4.23
C ILE A 308 -12.71 13.73 -5.71
N SER A 309 -12.76 12.51 -6.25
CA SER A 309 -13.05 12.29 -7.68
C SER A 309 -14.44 12.78 -8.09
N THR A 310 -15.42 12.75 -7.17
CA THR A 310 -16.78 13.23 -7.44
C THR A 310 -16.92 14.76 -7.53
N LEU A 311 -15.89 15.52 -7.13
CA LEU A 311 -16.00 16.98 -6.97
C LEU A 311 -15.68 17.78 -8.25
N GLN A 312 -15.27 17.12 -9.35
CA GLN A 312 -14.89 17.77 -10.61
C GLN A 312 -13.92 18.96 -10.43
N LEU A 313 -12.99 18.86 -9.47
CA LEU A 313 -12.02 19.91 -9.16
C LEU A 313 -11.13 20.22 -10.36
N SER A 314 -10.64 21.45 -10.48
CA SER A 314 -9.53 21.71 -11.39
C SER A 314 -8.26 21.00 -10.90
N ASP A 315 -7.41 20.59 -11.83
CA ASP A 315 -6.12 19.98 -11.48
C ASP A 315 -5.29 20.93 -10.63
N SER A 316 -5.30 22.25 -10.90
CA SER A 316 -4.58 23.25 -10.09
C SER A 316 -4.91 23.20 -8.58
N ILE A 317 -6.17 22.95 -8.19
CA ILE A 317 -6.55 22.84 -6.78
C ILE A 317 -5.99 21.54 -6.19
N LEU A 318 -6.03 20.44 -6.95
CA LEU A 318 -5.47 19.16 -6.53
C LEU A 318 -3.94 19.24 -6.39
N ASP A 319 -3.28 19.93 -7.32
CA ASP A 319 -1.85 20.26 -7.29
C ASP A 319 -1.48 20.99 -6.00
N GLN A 320 -2.18 22.08 -5.70
CA GLN A 320 -1.97 22.86 -4.48
C GLN A 320 -2.22 22.04 -3.22
N ALA A 321 -3.29 21.23 -3.20
CA ALA A 321 -3.62 20.38 -2.06
C ALA A 321 -2.52 19.35 -1.77
N ILE A 322 -1.95 18.74 -2.81
CA ILE A 322 -0.81 17.81 -2.68
C ILE A 322 0.42 18.56 -2.17
N SER A 323 0.81 19.66 -2.81
CA SER A 323 2.00 20.43 -2.43
C SER A 323 1.93 20.92 -0.97
N HIS A 324 0.82 21.52 -0.56
CA HIS A 324 0.65 22.01 0.81
C HIS A 324 0.62 20.87 1.84
N THR A 325 0.06 19.71 1.49
CA THR A 325 0.08 18.54 2.39
C THR A 325 1.50 17.95 2.50
N LEU A 326 2.29 17.98 1.43
CA LEU A 326 3.70 17.58 1.48
C LEU A 326 4.53 18.53 2.34
N GLU A 327 4.32 19.84 2.22
CA GLU A 327 4.95 20.83 3.10
C GLU A 327 4.57 20.61 4.57
N ASP A 328 3.31 20.29 4.88
CA ASP A 328 2.87 19.92 6.24
C ASP A 328 3.66 18.68 6.73
N ILE A 329 3.72 17.62 5.91
CA ILE A 329 4.45 16.39 6.25
C ILE A 329 5.93 16.67 6.50
N GLN A 330 6.58 17.44 5.63
CA GLN A 330 7.98 17.83 5.80
C GLN A 330 8.23 18.60 7.09
N SER A 331 7.30 19.49 7.48
CA SER A 331 7.41 20.26 8.73
C SER A 331 7.28 19.41 9.99
N ILE A 332 6.60 18.26 9.91
CA ILE A 332 6.39 17.35 11.05
C ILE A 332 7.52 16.33 11.15
N TRP A 333 7.95 15.79 10.01
CA TRP A 333 8.83 14.63 9.95
C TRP A 333 10.31 15.00 10.14
N ASP A 334 10.73 16.22 9.80
CA ASP A 334 12.15 16.66 9.81
C ASP A 334 13.11 15.55 9.33
N MET A 335 12.93 15.15 8.07
CA MET A 335 13.60 13.99 7.49
C MET A 335 15.12 14.13 7.56
N PRO A 336 15.83 13.21 8.23
CA PRO A 336 17.28 13.28 8.35
C PRO A 336 17.96 13.30 6.97
N ALA A 337 19.07 14.03 6.87
CA ALA A 337 19.86 14.06 5.64
C ALA A 337 20.29 12.64 5.24
N GLY A 338 19.98 12.26 3.99
CA GLY A 338 20.28 10.93 3.45
C GLY A 338 19.20 9.87 3.69
N GLU A 339 18.13 10.17 4.42
CA GLU A 339 16.91 9.36 4.38
C GLU A 339 16.08 9.67 3.13
N TYR A 340 15.37 8.64 2.65
CA TYR A 340 14.50 8.74 1.49
C TYR A 340 13.11 8.23 1.86
N PHE A 341 12.09 8.85 1.28
CA PHE A 341 10.73 8.35 1.33
C PHE A 341 10.49 7.36 0.19
N TYR A 342 10.08 6.14 0.50
CA TYR A 342 9.91 5.11 -0.52
C TYR A 342 8.47 5.04 -1.03
N VAL A 343 8.31 4.93 -2.34
CA VAL A 343 7.01 4.66 -2.97
C VAL A 343 7.10 3.29 -3.63
N VAL A 344 6.45 2.32 -3.00
CA VAL A 344 6.43 0.94 -3.47
C VAL A 344 5.17 0.71 -4.30
N LEU A 345 5.32 0.21 -5.52
CA LEU A 345 4.23 -0.27 -6.37
C LEU A 345 4.37 -1.79 -6.51
N ASP A 346 3.53 -2.56 -5.82
CA ASP A 346 3.49 -4.02 -5.94
C ASP A 346 2.49 -4.48 -7.02
N GLU A 347 2.68 -5.72 -7.49
CA GLU A 347 1.90 -6.32 -8.58
C GLU A 347 1.83 -5.44 -9.85
N ALA A 348 2.89 -4.69 -10.12
CA ALA A 348 2.99 -3.77 -11.26
C ALA A 348 2.92 -4.49 -12.62
N ASN A 349 3.07 -5.83 -12.66
CA ASN A 349 2.77 -6.62 -13.86
C ASN A 349 1.31 -6.50 -14.33
N VAL A 350 0.38 -6.21 -13.42
CA VAL A 350 -1.01 -5.94 -13.82
C VAL A 350 -1.08 -4.61 -14.57
N ALA A 351 -0.50 -3.55 -14.02
CA ALA A 351 -0.43 -2.25 -14.69
C ALA A 351 0.44 -2.28 -15.97
N SER A 352 1.46 -3.15 -16.06
CA SER A 352 2.33 -3.29 -17.23
C SER A 352 1.67 -3.99 -18.42
N THR A 353 0.56 -4.69 -18.18
CA THR A 353 -0.19 -5.42 -19.22
C THR A 353 -1.54 -4.77 -19.55
N LYS A 354 -2.03 -3.89 -18.67
CA LYS A 354 -3.27 -3.14 -18.87
C LYS A 354 -3.04 -1.92 -19.77
N HIS A 355 -4.05 -1.64 -20.60
CA HIS A 355 -4.10 -0.44 -21.44
C HIS A 355 -2.87 -0.24 -22.34
N ARG A 356 -2.26 -1.34 -22.81
CA ARG A 356 -1.06 -1.35 -23.67
C ARG A 356 -1.19 -0.58 -25.00
N TRP A 357 -2.40 -0.15 -25.34
CA TRP A 357 -2.71 0.57 -26.57
C TRP A 357 -3.29 1.96 -26.31
N ALA A 358 -3.38 2.39 -25.04
CA ALA A 358 -3.95 3.68 -24.65
C ALA A 358 -2.92 4.81 -24.69
N PHE A 359 -1.65 4.50 -24.94
CA PHE A 359 -0.57 5.47 -24.99
C PHE A 359 0.43 5.14 -26.09
N SER A 360 1.16 6.16 -26.51
CA SER A 360 2.30 6.04 -27.42
C SER A 360 3.27 7.20 -27.25
N ASP A 361 4.53 6.92 -27.56
CA ASP A 361 5.61 7.89 -27.71
C ASP A 361 6.50 7.47 -28.90
N ASP A 362 7.67 8.10 -29.02
CA ASP A 362 8.63 7.83 -30.11
C ASP A 362 9.15 6.38 -30.14
N TYR A 363 8.99 5.62 -29.05
CA TYR A 363 9.39 4.21 -28.93
C TYR A 363 8.24 3.24 -29.17
N GLY A 364 7.06 3.76 -29.53
CA GLY A 364 5.87 2.97 -29.81
C GLY A 364 4.84 3.05 -28.69
N ARG A 365 4.00 2.02 -28.60
CA ARG A 365 2.90 1.97 -27.64
C ARG A 365 3.35 1.38 -26.31
N TYR A 366 2.77 1.85 -25.21
CA TYR A 366 3.15 1.42 -23.86
C TYR A 366 1.93 1.36 -22.91
N PRO A 367 2.03 0.63 -21.79
CA PRO A 367 0.93 0.41 -20.85
C PRO A 367 0.80 1.53 -19.81
N ILE A 368 -0.32 1.51 -19.08
CA ILE A 368 -0.65 2.53 -18.06
C ILE A 368 0.41 2.70 -16.98
N LEU A 369 1.20 1.66 -16.67
CA LEU A 369 2.26 1.73 -15.64
C LEU A 369 3.24 2.88 -15.88
N LYS A 370 3.60 3.19 -17.14
CA LYS A 370 4.54 4.27 -17.47
C LYS A 370 3.98 5.63 -17.04
N GLU A 371 2.71 5.90 -17.36
CA GLU A 371 2.04 7.15 -16.98
C GLU A 371 1.76 7.26 -15.49
N MET A 372 1.46 6.15 -14.81
CA MET A 372 1.33 6.16 -13.35
C MET A 372 2.64 6.59 -12.67
N LEU A 373 3.79 6.07 -13.14
CA LEU A 373 5.10 6.45 -12.61
C LEU A 373 5.43 7.92 -12.93
N ARG A 374 5.15 8.39 -14.16
CA ARG A 374 5.29 9.81 -14.53
C ARG A 374 4.46 10.72 -13.63
N ALA A 375 3.19 10.39 -13.41
CA ALA A 375 2.29 11.16 -12.55
C ALA A 375 2.84 11.24 -11.12
N LEU A 376 3.22 10.11 -10.52
CA LEU A 376 3.78 10.07 -9.17
C LEU A 376 5.11 10.83 -9.07
N ARG A 377 6.04 10.64 -10.03
CA ARG A 377 7.32 11.37 -10.07
C ARG A 377 7.11 12.87 -10.18
N ARG A 378 6.18 13.31 -11.02
CA ARG A 378 5.85 14.74 -11.17
C ARG A 378 5.38 15.35 -9.84
N ARG A 379 4.56 14.62 -9.08
CA ARG A 379 4.03 15.07 -7.79
C ARG A 379 5.04 15.07 -6.66
N LEU A 380 5.89 14.06 -6.64
CA LEU A 380 6.79 13.79 -5.52
C LEU A 380 8.24 14.21 -5.80
N GLY A 381 8.55 14.71 -7.00
CA GLY A 381 9.93 14.94 -7.46
C GLY A 381 10.71 16.02 -6.71
N HIS A 382 10.03 16.89 -5.94
CA HIS A 382 10.69 17.86 -5.06
C HIS A 382 11.14 17.25 -3.72
N LEU A 383 10.78 16.00 -3.45
CA LEU A 383 11.16 15.26 -2.26
C LEU A 383 12.26 14.24 -2.59
N PRO A 384 13.11 13.85 -1.62
CA PRO A 384 14.02 12.72 -1.77
C PRO A 384 13.22 11.41 -1.74
N VAL A 385 12.54 11.12 -2.85
CA VAL A 385 11.69 9.95 -3.02
C VAL A 385 12.41 8.88 -3.84
N ARG A 386 12.15 7.61 -3.50
CA ARG A 386 12.66 6.45 -4.24
C ARG A 386 11.54 5.46 -4.56
N PHE A 387 11.43 5.10 -5.83
CA PHE A 387 10.47 4.11 -6.29
C PHE A 387 11.03 2.69 -6.20
N VAL A 388 10.20 1.76 -5.72
CA VAL A 388 10.42 0.31 -5.87
C VAL A 388 9.19 -0.27 -6.56
N VAL A 389 9.36 -0.68 -7.82
CA VAL A 389 8.27 -1.17 -8.67
C VAL A 389 8.44 -2.68 -8.84
N SER A 390 7.56 -3.45 -8.22
CA SER A 390 7.63 -4.91 -8.15
C SER A 390 6.63 -5.57 -9.10
N GLY A 391 7.07 -6.60 -9.82
CA GLY A 391 6.17 -7.37 -10.67
C GLY A 391 6.78 -8.68 -11.16
N THR A 392 5.96 -9.51 -11.78
CA THR A 392 6.42 -10.76 -12.43
C THR A 392 7.07 -10.51 -13.78
N ILE A 393 6.41 -9.71 -14.62
CA ILE A 393 6.88 -9.31 -15.95
C ILE A 393 6.62 -7.81 -16.12
N ILE A 394 7.70 -7.05 -16.28
CA ILE A 394 7.68 -5.63 -16.63
C ILE A 394 8.64 -5.50 -17.82
N GLN A 395 8.12 -5.12 -18.98
CA GLN A 395 8.89 -5.04 -20.22
C GLN A 395 9.83 -3.84 -20.17
N PRO A 396 11.17 -4.03 -20.22
CA PRO A 396 12.13 -2.93 -20.22
C PRO A 396 11.96 -1.98 -21.41
N GLU A 397 11.43 -2.49 -22.53
CA GLU A 397 11.24 -1.75 -23.78
C GLU A 397 10.29 -0.56 -23.59
N HIS A 398 9.29 -0.69 -22.71
CA HIS A 398 8.38 0.41 -22.40
C HIS A 398 9.06 1.59 -21.68
N PHE A 399 10.22 1.35 -21.06
CA PHE A 399 10.97 2.34 -20.28
C PHE A 399 12.23 2.83 -21.01
N GLN A 400 12.25 2.72 -22.33
CA GLN A 400 13.20 3.43 -23.18
C GLN A 400 12.85 4.93 -23.23
N SER A 401 13.87 5.79 -23.25
CA SER A 401 13.71 7.25 -23.34
C SER A 401 14.97 7.90 -23.93
N ALA A 402 14.77 8.84 -24.86
CA ALA A 402 15.86 9.58 -25.50
C ALA A 402 16.58 10.49 -24.51
N VAL A 403 15.86 10.97 -23.50
CA VAL A 403 16.32 11.98 -22.53
C VAL A 403 16.75 11.32 -21.21
N GLY A 404 16.91 9.99 -21.19
CA GLY A 404 17.32 9.27 -19.98
C GLY A 404 16.33 9.36 -18.83
N GLU A 405 15.03 9.57 -19.11
CA GLU A 405 13.96 9.69 -18.08
C GLU A 405 13.99 8.54 -17.05
N TRP A 406 14.38 7.34 -17.50
CA TRP A 406 14.41 6.12 -16.70
C TRP A 406 15.83 5.65 -16.36
N ALA A 407 16.85 6.47 -16.63
CA ALA A 407 18.27 6.10 -16.44
C ALA A 407 18.65 5.90 -14.96
N ASP A 408 17.86 6.45 -14.04
CA ASP A 408 17.99 6.29 -12.59
C ASP A 408 17.25 5.06 -12.03
N PHE A 409 16.56 4.29 -12.89
CA PHE A 409 16.03 2.98 -12.54
C PHE A 409 17.05 1.89 -12.82
N ARG A 410 17.17 0.97 -11.87
CA ARG A 410 17.90 -0.30 -12.07
C ARG A 410 16.96 -1.49 -11.97
N TRP A 411 17.36 -2.57 -12.63
CA TRP A 411 16.67 -3.85 -12.58
C TRP A 411 17.28 -4.72 -11.48
N CYS A 412 16.43 -5.31 -10.65
CA CYS A 412 16.81 -6.18 -9.56
C CYS A 412 15.92 -7.42 -9.58
N SER A 413 16.52 -8.60 -9.46
CA SER A 413 15.82 -9.88 -9.32
C SER A 413 16.19 -10.63 -8.03
N ASP A 414 17.02 -10.02 -7.17
CA ASP A 414 17.49 -10.63 -5.93
C ASP A 414 16.38 -10.68 -4.87
N THR A 415 15.58 -11.74 -4.95
CA THR A 415 14.58 -12.08 -3.95
C THR A 415 15.06 -13.15 -2.98
N GLY A 416 16.14 -13.86 -3.33
CA GLY A 416 16.54 -15.10 -2.68
C GLY A 416 15.68 -16.29 -3.09
N SER A 417 16.03 -17.44 -2.49
CA SER A 417 15.39 -18.73 -2.70
C SER A 417 15.68 -19.64 -1.50
N PHE A 418 14.92 -20.73 -1.37
CA PHE A 418 15.17 -21.81 -0.42
C PHE A 418 16.01 -22.94 -1.02
N ASP A 419 17.08 -22.62 -1.75
CA ASP A 419 17.95 -23.65 -2.34
C ASP A 419 18.92 -24.26 -1.32
N ASN A 420 19.17 -23.55 -0.21
CA ASN A 420 19.96 -24.05 0.90
C ASN A 420 19.08 -24.81 1.91
N PRO A 421 19.37 -26.10 2.21
CA PRO A 421 18.56 -26.91 3.10
C PRO A 421 18.57 -26.39 4.55
N THR A 422 19.70 -25.88 5.04
CA THR A 422 19.81 -25.30 6.38
C THR A 422 18.93 -24.06 6.53
N GLU A 423 18.91 -23.18 5.53
CA GLU A 423 18.08 -21.98 5.52
C GLU A 423 16.57 -22.32 5.43
N HIS A 424 16.21 -23.27 4.57
CA HIS A 424 14.83 -23.75 4.48
C HIS A 424 14.36 -24.38 5.79
N ARG A 425 15.17 -25.26 6.38
CA ARG A 425 14.91 -25.90 7.67
C ARG A 425 14.79 -24.87 8.80
N ARG A 426 15.67 -23.86 8.82
CA ARG A 426 15.60 -22.71 9.75
C ARG A 426 14.31 -21.91 9.58
N TYR A 427 13.81 -21.76 8.37
CA TYR A 427 12.53 -21.08 8.12
C TYR A 427 11.34 -21.92 8.60
N VAL A 428 11.22 -23.17 8.17
CA VAL A 428 10.08 -24.04 8.52
C VAL A 428 10.00 -24.31 10.02
N SER A 429 11.14 -24.53 10.68
CA SER A 429 11.20 -24.82 12.12
C SER A 429 10.68 -23.69 13.01
N GLN A 430 10.54 -22.47 12.48
CA GLN A 430 9.96 -21.34 13.25
C GLN A 430 8.46 -21.49 13.49
N PHE A 431 7.78 -22.37 12.74
CA PHE A 431 6.34 -22.57 12.82
C PHE A 431 5.98 -23.87 13.54
N LEU A 432 6.85 -24.87 13.48
CA LEU A 432 6.61 -26.19 14.07
C LEU A 432 6.77 -26.17 15.60
N PRO A 433 6.00 -26.98 16.35
CA PRO A 433 6.25 -27.21 17.77
C PRO A 433 7.67 -27.75 18.01
N PRO A 434 8.39 -27.31 19.06
CA PRO A 434 9.75 -27.78 19.34
C PRO A 434 9.88 -29.30 19.45
N GLU A 435 8.87 -29.96 20.03
CA GLU A 435 8.81 -31.41 20.18
C GLU A 435 8.76 -32.09 18.82
N LEU A 436 7.93 -31.58 17.90
CA LEU A 436 7.85 -32.07 16.53
C LEU A 436 9.20 -31.88 15.83
N VAL A 437 9.78 -30.68 15.90
CA VAL A 437 11.11 -30.41 15.31
C VAL A 437 12.15 -31.41 15.81
N SER A 438 12.18 -31.74 17.10
CA SER A 438 13.17 -32.68 17.67
C SER A 438 12.91 -34.16 17.36
N SER A 439 11.69 -34.52 16.95
CA SER A 439 11.28 -35.90 16.72
C SER A 439 11.81 -36.46 15.38
N VAL A 440 11.88 -37.80 15.27
CA VAL A 440 12.28 -38.49 14.03
C VAL A 440 11.34 -38.14 12.87
N THR A 441 10.02 -38.12 13.12
CA THR A 441 9.02 -37.74 12.10
C THR A 441 9.18 -36.28 11.67
N GLY A 442 9.40 -35.35 12.60
CA GLY A 442 9.59 -33.95 12.22
C GLY A 442 10.90 -33.69 11.47
N GLN A 443 11.97 -34.44 11.76
CA GLN A 443 13.19 -34.42 10.94
C GLN A 443 12.91 -34.87 9.52
N ALA A 444 12.24 -36.02 9.36
CA ALA A 444 11.83 -36.51 8.05
C ALA A 444 10.91 -35.52 7.32
N LEU A 445 9.99 -34.86 8.02
CA LEU A 445 9.10 -33.84 7.45
C LEU A 445 9.89 -32.64 6.92
N LEU A 446 10.88 -32.15 7.67
CA LEU A 446 11.74 -31.04 7.26
C LEU A 446 12.54 -31.39 5.99
N ASP A 447 13.10 -32.59 5.94
CA ASP A 447 13.87 -33.07 4.79
C ASP A 447 12.97 -33.23 3.55
N ARG A 448 11.80 -33.88 3.70
CA ARG A 448 10.81 -33.99 2.62
C ARG A 448 10.31 -32.62 2.16
N SER A 449 10.03 -31.72 3.09
CA SER A 449 9.57 -30.37 2.77
C SER A 449 10.61 -29.62 1.95
N TRP A 450 11.89 -29.75 2.25
CA TRP A 450 12.95 -29.15 1.42
C TRP A 450 13.02 -29.83 0.05
N GLN A 451 13.02 -31.17 0.00
CA GLN A 451 13.10 -31.92 -1.25
C GLN A 451 12.00 -31.50 -2.24
N TRP A 452 10.77 -31.36 -1.76
CA TRP A 452 9.62 -31.05 -2.60
C TRP A 452 9.35 -29.55 -2.78
N LEU A 453 9.66 -28.71 -1.78
CA LEU A 453 9.23 -27.30 -1.74
C LEU A 453 10.39 -26.28 -1.79
N ARG A 454 11.63 -26.72 -2.02
CA ARG A 454 12.79 -25.81 -2.21
C ARG A 454 12.59 -24.84 -3.38
N GLY A 455 13.41 -23.79 -3.40
CA GLY A 455 13.32 -22.74 -4.40
C GLY A 455 12.35 -21.63 -4.01
N ARG A 456 11.17 -21.58 -4.63
CA ARG A 456 10.23 -20.44 -4.46
C ARG A 456 9.58 -20.46 -3.07
N HIS A 457 9.70 -19.35 -2.35
CA HIS A 457 9.19 -19.20 -0.98
C HIS A 457 7.69 -19.49 -0.81
N ARG A 458 6.87 -19.18 -1.83
CA ARG A 458 5.41 -19.36 -1.77
C ARG A 458 5.01 -20.80 -1.48
N TYR A 459 5.64 -21.81 -2.11
CA TYR A 459 5.24 -23.20 -1.90
C TYR A 459 5.45 -23.65 -0.45
N THR A 460 6.60 -23.30 0.13
CA THR A 460 6.88 -23.57 1.54
C THR A 460 5.92 -22.79 2.46
N ALA A 461 5.68 -21.50 2.20
CA ALA A 461 4.78 -20.69 3.03
C ALA A 461 3.31 -21.15 2.96
N SER A 462 2.84 -21.54 1.77
CA SER A 462 1.50 -22.11 1.58
C SER A 462 1.36 -23.46 2.27
N PHE A 463 2.37 -24.32 2.22
CA PHE A 463 2.35 -25.57 2.98
C PHE A 463 2.35 -25.34 4.49
N ILE A 464 3.10 -24.35 4.99
CA ILE A 464 3.03 -23.95 6.41
C ILE A 464 1.61 -23.50 6.78
N ALA A 465 0.92 -22.77 5.91
CA ALA A 465 -0.48 -22.41 6.15
C ALA A 465 -1.40 -23.65 6.26
N VAL A 466 -1.13 -24.70 5.47
CA VAL A 466 -1.83 -25.99 5.55
C VAL A 466 -1.57 -26.68 6.90
N LEU A 467 -0.30 -26.75 7.32
CA LEU A 467 0.09 -27.33 8.61
C LEU A 467 -0.54 -26.59 9.80
N LEU A 468 -0.53 -25.26 9.77
CA LEU A 468 -1.11 -24.45 10.84
C LEU A 468 -2.62 -24.64 10.97
N SER A 469 -3.32 -24.69 9.83
CA SER A 469 -4.79 -24.80 9.81
C SER A 469 -5.28 -26.19 10.21
N SER A 470 -4.45 -27.21 10.05
CA SER A 470 -4.71 -28.59 10.47
C SER A 470 -4.23 -28.91 11.88
N GLY A 471 -3.59 -27.96 12.58
CA GLY A 471 -2.99 -28.24 13.89
C GLY A 471 -1.86 -29.28 13.81
N PHE A 472 -1.12 -29.32 12.72
CA PHE A 472 -0.05 -30.28 12.45
C PHE A 472 -0.48 -31.77 12.52
N GLU A 473 -1.78 -32.07 12.35
CA GLU A 473 -2.28 -33.44 12.25
C GLU A 473 -1.88 -34.06 10.91
N SER A 474 -1.27 -35.25 10.94
CA SER A 474 -0.86 -36.00 9.74
C SER A 474 0.02 -35.19 8.75
N PRO A 475 1.16 -34.61 9.19
CA PRO A 475 1.92 -33.65 8.40
C PRO A 475 2.53 -34.25 7.12
N HIS A 476 2.87 -35.55 7.09
CA HIS A 476 3.42 -36.18 5.89
C HIS A 476 2.35 -36.41 4.81
N LEU A 477 1.14 -36.80 5.21
CA LEU A 477 -0.02 -36.95 4.33
C LEU A 477 -0.43 -35.60 3.76
N LEU A 478 -0.45 -34.56 4.60
CA LEU A 478 -0.73 -33.19 4.15
C LEU A 478 0.30 -32.71 3.12
N LEU A 479 1.59 -32.99 3.33
CA LEU A 479 2.62 -32.65 2.36
C LEU A 479 2.40 -33.36 1.02
N GLY A 480 2.14 -34.67 1.07
CA GLY A 480 1.86 -35.47 -0.12
C GLY A 480 0.67 -34.95 -0.92
N ASN A 481 -0.45 -34.72 -0.25
CA ASN A 481 -1.67 -34.18 -0.85
C ASN A 481 -1.46 -32.76 -1.38
N TYR A 482 -0.69 -31.93 -0.67
CA TYR A 482 -0.37 -30.58 -1.12
C TYR A 482 0.43 -30.63 -2.43
N ILE A 483 1.46 -31.47 -2.53
CA ILE A 483 2.26 -31.64 -3.74
C ILE A 483 1.39 -32.16 -4.88
N GLU A 484 0.60 -33.20 -4.66
CA GLU A 484 -0.31 -33.76 -5.66
C GLU A 484 -1.25 -32.69 -6.21
N ASN A 485 -1.83 -31.85 -5.34
CA ASN A 485 -2.72 -30.78 -5.75
C ASN A 485 -2.03 -29.69 -6.59
N ILE A 486 -0.86 -29.20 -6.18
CA ILE A 486 -0.19 -28.08 -6.88
C ILE A 486 0.53 -28.51 -8.16
N SER A 487 0.83 -29.81 -8.32
CA SER A 487 1.65 -30.32 -9.43
C SER A 487 0.94 -31.35 -10.31
N ASN A 488 -0.22 -31.88 -9.90
CA ASN A 488 -0.85 -33.07 -10.49
C ASN A 488 0.10 -34.29 -10.54
N TYR A 489 1.03 -34.38 -9.59
CA TYR A 489 2.01 -35.46 -9.50
C TYR A 489 1.94 -36.14 -8.13
N PHE A 490 1.75 -37.45 -8.13
CA PHE A 490 1.71 -38.26 -6.91
C PHE A 490 3.14 -38.53 -6.41
N PRO A 491 3.53 -38.05 -5.22
CA PRO A 491 4.89 -38.26 -4.69
C PRO A 491 5.12 -39.76 -4.41
N PRO A 492 6.14 -40.40 -5.01
CA PRO A 492 6.35 -41.85 -4.87
C PRO A 492 6.79 -42.23 -3.45
N ASP A 493 7.34 -41.28 -2.70
CA ASP A 493 7.75 -41.45 -1.30
C ASP A 493 6.55 -41.40 -0.33
N ASN A 494 5.34 -41.04 -0.78
CA ASN A 494 4.24 -40.71 0.13
C ASN A 494 3.80 -41.90 1.00
N SER A 495 3.79 -43.12 0.45
CA SER A 495 3.40 -44.34 1.18
C SER A 495 4.34 -44.69 2.33
N GLU A 496 5.64 -44.36 2.19
CA GLU A 496 6.67 -44.61 3.21
C GLU A 496 6.39 -43.83 4.49
N TYR A 497 5.98 -42.57 4.37
CA TYR A 497 5.87 -41.64 5.50
C TYR A 497 4.45 -41.49 6.06
N THR A 498 3.44 -41.94 5.34
CA THR A 498 2.03 -41.82 5.76
C THR A 498 1.51 -43.03 6.54
N SER A 499 2.33 -44.08 6.67
CA SER A 499 1.98 -45.29 7.42
C SER A 499 1.72 -44.97 8.89
N GLY A 500 0.43 -44.95 9.29
CA GLY A 500 0.00 -44.65 10.66
C GLY A 500 -0.56 -43.24 10.86
N GLU A 501 -0.50 -42.37 9.86
CA GLU A 501 -1.21 -41.09 9.88
C GLU A 501 -2.69 -41.28 9.51
N SER A 502 -3.60 -40.70 10.29
CA SER A 502 -5.04 -40.77 9.99
C SER A 502 -5.41 -39.85 8.82
N VAL A 503 -6.24 -40.36 7.90
CA VAL A 503 -6.76 -39.57 6.79
C VAL A 503 -7.86 -38.64 7.29
N LEU A 504 -7.53 -37.36 7.44
CA LEU A 504 -8.53 -36.30 7.59
C LEU A 504 -8.49 -35.49 6.29
N PHE A 505 -9.39 -35.86 5.37
CA PHE A 505 -9.50 -35.20 4.08
C PHE A 505 -10.24 -33.88 4.27
N ASP A 506 -9.54 -32.75 4.14
CA ASP A 506 -10.18 -31.44 4.17
C ASP A 506 -9.78 -30.63 2.92
N LYS A 507 -10.70 -30.52 1.96
CA LYS A 507 -10.50 -29.95 0.61
C LYS A 507 -10.26 -28.43 0.60
N TRP A 508 -10.17 -27.78 1.76
CA TRP A 508 -10.15 -26.32 1.82
C TRP A 508 -8.93 -25.69 1.12
N TYR A 509 -7.83 -26.43 0.97
CA TYR A 509 -6.61 -25.98 0.30
C TYR A 509 -6.69 -25.97 -1.24
N ASP A 510 -7.74 -26.50 -1.87
CA ASP A 510 -7.98 -26.36 -3.32
C ASP A 510 -8.01 -24.89 -3.74
N SER A 511 -8.51 -24.02 -2.87
CA SER A 511 -8.55 -22.56 -3.07
C SER A 511 -7.18 -21.88 -3.10
N LEU A 512 -6.16 -22.47 -2.44
CA LEU A 512 -4.79 -21.94 -2.37
C LEU A 512 -3.98 -22.28 -3.63
N GLY A 513 -4.32 -23.37 -4.34
CA GLY A 513 -3.64 -23.82 -5.56
C GLY A 513 -4.21 -23.21 -6.83
N ASP A 514 -5.55 -23.19 -6.98
CA ASP A 514 -6.20 -22.83 -8.24
C ASP A 514 -6.16 -21.33 -8.54
N SER A 515 -6.25 -20.46 -7.52
CA SER A 515 -6.32 -19.00 -7.73
C SER A 515 -4.96 -18.36 -8.06
N GLY A 516 -3.85 -18.92 -7.55
CA GLY A 516 -2.51 -18.36 -7.74
C GLY A 516 -1.78 -18.77 -9.02
N LEU A 517 -2.20 -19.87 -9.66
CA LEU A 517 -1.60 -20.41 -10.90
C LEU A 517 -2.44 -20.08 -12.15
N SER A 518 -3.76 -19.93 -12.04
CA SER A 518 -4.64 -19.76 -13.20
C SER A 518 -4.83 -18.30 -13.69
N GLU A 519 -4.49 -17.29 -12.88
CA GLU A 519 -4.70 -15.88 -13.26
C GLU A 519 -3.55 -15.24 -14.06
N GLY A 520 -2.51 -16.01 -14.39
CA GLY A 520 -1.53 -15.65 -15.40
C GLY A 520 -1.98 -16.00 -16.82
N ASN A 521 -2.99 -15.31 -17.36
CA ASN A 521 -3.37 -15.34 -18.79
C ASN A 521 -3.38 -16.73 -19.49
N CYS A 522 -4.38 -17.58 -19.22
CA CYS A 522 -4.94 -18.44 -20.27
C CYS A 522 -6.26 -19.11 -19.82
N ARG A 523 -7.41 -18.46 -20.07
CA ARG A 523 -8.68 -19.19 -20.17
C ARG A 523 -8.70 -20.02 -21.44
N ARG A 524 -8.06 -21.19 -21.42
CA ARG A 524 -8.42 -22.39 -22.18
C ARG A 524 -7.98 -23.59 -21.35
N LYS A 525 -8.92 -24.23 -20.65
CA LYS A 525 -8.79 -25.67 -20.38
C LYS A 525 -9.05 -26.35 -21.74
N PRO A 526 -8.08 -27.06 -22.36
CA PRO A 526 -8.42 -28.00 -23.40
C PRO A 526 -9.11 -29.18 -22.72
N SER A 527 -10.28 -29.56 -23.21
CA SER A 527 -10.81 -30.91 -23.01
C SER A 527 -9.75 -31.90 -23.50
N ILE A 528 -9.37 -32.86 -22.66
CA ILE A 528 -8.47 -33.94 -23.04
C ILE A 528 -9.19 -34.82 -24.05
N SER A 529 -8.96 -34.50 -25.32
CA SER A 529 -9.03 -35.43 -26.44
C SER A 529 -8.19 -34.85 -27.58
N ASN A 530 -7.10 -35.54 -27.87
CA ASN A 530 -6.24 -35.44 -29.06
C ASN A 530 -4.95 -34.62 -28.97
N LEU A 531 -3.90 -35.26 -29.51
CA LEU A 531 -2.57 -34.79 -29.94
C LEU A 531 -1.51 -34.81 -28.83
N SER A 532 -0.66 -35.84 -28.72
CA SER A 532 0.38 -36.33 -29.64
C SER A 532 1.35 -35.24 -30.11
N SER A 533 2.63 -35.47 -29.78
CA SER A 533 3.85 -34.78 -30.24
C SER A 533 3.96 -33.29 -29.92
N PHE A 534 4.92 -32.91 -29.07
CA PHE A 534 6.08 -32.12 -29.53
C PHE A 534 7.22 -32.10 -28.50
N THR A 535 8.40 -32.01 -29.08
CA THR A 535 9.74 -32.33 -28.59
C THR A 535 10.38 -31.18 -27.82
N LEU A 536 11.27 -31.57 -26.90
CA LEU A 536 12.29 -30.81 -26.17
C LEU A 536 12.71 -29.43 -26.73
N PHE A 537 12.78 -28.46 -25.81
CA PHE A 537 13.98 -27.66 -25.53
C PHE A 537 14.23 -27.62 -24.02
#